data_AF-A0A5C5WCB3-F1
#
_entry.id   AF-A0A5C5WCB3-F1
#
_cell.length_a   1.000
_cell.length_b   1.000
_cell.length_c   1.000
_cell.angle_alpha   90.00
_cell.angle_beta   90.00
_cell.angle_gamma   90.00
#
_symmetry.space_group_name_H-M   'P 1'
#
loop_
_entity.id
_entity.type
_entity.pdbx_description
1 polymer ?
#
loop_
_entity_poly.entity_id
_entity_poly.type
_entity_poly.pdbx_seq_one_letter_code
_entity_poly.pdbx_strand_id
1 'polypeptide(L)'
;MSDSLPPLPPLKTDPKHGYFPWWPEDGDNWVHPQDVAVARSVIPSSRVWRREGIEPATPEDYVVMRYGSVQIRVRRTLWRELRSEGFEVGDMVEVRPRGMTNEPHTGHVRDVLWNEHEGRIEYFLLGVEGTPFEHAYTAQDLRHTEAPRPQEEFRIEPSGDEGDFELLDP
;
A
#
# COMPACT_ATOMS: atom_id res chain seq x y z
N MET A 1 -22.10 -17.15 -44.60
CA MET A 1 -22.31 -17.13 -43.14
C MET A 1 -20.95 -16.94 -42.53
N SER A 2 -20.59 -15.69 -42.19
CA SER A 2 -19.31 -15.41 -41.56
C SER A 2 -19.52 -15.51 -40.06
N ASP A 3 -19.04 -16.60 -39.49
CA ASP A 3 -19.01 -16.84 -38.05
C ASP A 3 -17.95 -15.90 -37.46
N SER A 4 -18.39 -14.76 -36.94
CA SER A 4 -17.51 -13.81 -36.28
C SER A 4 -17.27 -14.35 -34.87
N LEU A 5 -16.09 -14.91 -34.63
CA LEU A 5 -15.67 -15.30 -33.27
C LEU A 5 -15.86 -14.11 -32.32
N PRO A 6 -16.44 -14.33 -31.13
CA PRO A 6 -16.56 -13.26 -30.15
C PRO A 6 -15.16 -12.75 -29.76
N PRO A 7 -15.00 -11.44 -29.53
CA PRO A 7 -13.72 -10.90 -29.10
C PRO A 7 -13.28 -11.63 -27.83
N LEU A 8 -12.03 -12.12 -27.83
CA LEU A 8 -11.46 -12.76 -26.65
C LEU A 8 -11.56 -11.79 -25.46
N PRO A 9 -11.96 -12.27 -24.26
CA PRO A 9 -11.97 -11.44 -23.08
C PRO A 9 -10.55 -10.88 -22.87
N PRO A 10 -10.42 -9.59 -22.50
CA PRO A 10 -9.11 -9.01 -22.26
C PRO A 10 -8.39 -9.87 -21.23
N LEU A 11 -7.19 -10.36 -21.58
CA LEU A 11 -6.33 -11.11 -20.67
C LEU A 11 -6.15 -10.25 -19.42
N LYS A 12 -6.81 -10.65 -18.33
CA LYS A 12 -6.68 -10.04 -17.01
C LYS A 12 -5.26 -10.35 -16.55
N THR A 13 -4.29 -9.57 -16.99
CA THR A 13 -2.91 -9.75 -16.57
C THR A 13 -2.87 -9.44 -15.09
N ASP A 14 -2.47 -10.41 -14.27
CA ASP A 14 -2.29 -10.19 -12.84
C ASP A 14 -1.47 -8.91 -12.59
N PRO A 15 -1.83 -8.12 -11.56
CA PRO A 15 -1.10 -6.92 -11.23
C PRO A 15 0.35 -7.30 -10.93
N LYS A 16 1.25 -6.78 -11.76
CA LYS A 16 2.69 -6.96 -11.60
C LYS A 16 3.24 -5.84 -10.73
N HIS A 17 4.30 -6.13 -9.99
CA HIS A 17 4.99 -5.16 -9.15
C HIS A 17 6.43 -4.99 -9.61
N GLY A 18 7.05 -3.86 -9.28
CA GLY A 18 8.42 -3.59 -9.70
C GLY A 18 8.85 -2.15 -9.42
N TYR A 19 10.11 -1.83 -9.69
CA TYR A 19 10.71 -0.54 -9.34
C TYR A 19 11.57 0.02 -10.48
N PHE A 20 11.90 1.31 -10.39
CA PHE A 20 12.66 2.05 -11.40
C PHE A 20 14.02 2.49 -10.84
N PRO A 21 15.05 1.64 -10.94
CA PRO A 21 16.39 1.92 -10.40
C PRO A 21 17.15 3.06 -11.10
N TRP A 22 16.86 3.38 -12.36
CA TRP A 22 17.56 4.43 -13.11
C TRP A 22 16.61 5.21 -14.03
N TRP A 23 17.03 6.43 -14.39
CA TRP A 23 16.44 7.19 -15.49
C TRP A 23 17.23 6.89 -16.78
N PRO A 24 16.60 6.49 -17.90
CA PRO A 24 17.29 6.23 -19.16
C PRO A 24 18.06 7.43 -19.70
N GLU A 25 19.19 7.18 -20.36
CA GLU A 25 19.99 8.24 -21.00
C GLU A 25 19.27 8.88 -22.21
N ASP A 26 18.41 8.12 -22.90
CA ASP A 26 17.61 8.55 -24.06
C ASP A 26 16.49 9.57 -23.72
N GLY A 27 16.47 10.08 -22.48
CA GLY A 27 15.59 11.15 -22.03
C GLY A 27 14.21 10.68 -21.59
N ASP A 28 13.18 11.42 -21.98
CA ASP A 28 11.85 11.35 -21.35
C ASP A 28 10.84 10.56 -22.20
N ASN A 29 11.27 10.06 -23.37
CA ASN A 29 10.43 9.42 -24.39
C ASN A 29 9.73 8.13 -23.92
N TRP A 30 10.09 7.62 -22.75
CA TRP A 30 9.52 6.42 -22.17
C TRP A 30 8.41 6.71 -21.15
N VAL A 31 8.27 7.96 -20.69
CA VAL A 31 7.17 8.43 -19.85
C VAL A 31 6.19 9.17 -20.74
N HIS A 32 4.91 9.11 -20.41
CA HIS A 32 3.92 9.94 -21.07
C HIS A 32 4.24 11.44 -20.84
N PRO A 33 4.19 12.32 -21.85
CA PRO A 33 4.62 13.71 -21.73
C PRO A 33 3.98 14.50 -20.58
N GLN A 34 2.71 14.20 -20.26
CA GLN A 34 1.99 14.85 -19.15
C GLN A 34 2.47 14.41 -17.76
N ASP A 35 3.12 13.25 -17.68
CA ASP A 35 3.48 12.61 -16.42
C ASP A 35 4.99 12.78 -16.13
N VAL A 36 5.77 13.36 -17.06
CA VAL A 36 7.23 13.53 -16.96
C VAL A 36 7.64 14.26 -15.68
N ALA A 37 6.98 15.38 -15.38
CA ALA A 37 7.31 16.17 -14.19
C ALA A 37 7.09 15.37 -12.89
N VAL A 38 5.98 14.63 -12.83
CA VAL A 38 5.68 13.74 -11.69
C VAL A 38 6.71 12.62 -11.63
N ALA A 39 6.97 11.92 -12.74
CA ALA A 39 7.93 10.82 -12.80
C ALA A 39 9.34 11.26 -12.35
N ARG A 40 9.82 12.43 -12.79
CA ARG A 40 11.13 12.97 -12.37
C ARG A 40 11.23 13.26 -10.87
N SER A 41 10.11 13.48 -10.18
CA SER A 41 10.09 13.69 -8.74
C SER A 41 10.17 12.39 -7.92
N VAL A 42 9.86 11.25 -8.55
CA VAL A 42 9.74 9.95 -7.87
C VAL A 42 10.64 8.85 -8.44
N ILE A 43 11.29 9.09 -9.58
CA ILE A 43 12.20 8.17 -10.28
C ILE A 43 13.52 8.90 -10.55
N PRO A 44 14.69 8.25 -10.32
CA PRO A 44 14.87 6.88 -9.86
C PRO A 44 14.53 6.70 -8.38
N SER A 45 13.98 5.54 -8.02
CA SER A 45 13.80 5.15 -6.62
C SER A 45 13.58 3.65 -6.45
N SER A 46 13.75 3.19 -5.21
CA SER A 46 13.40 1.84 -4.77
C SER A 46 11.91 1.63 -4.54
N ARG A 47 11.06 2.63 -4.80
CA ARG A 47 9.60 2.50 -4.61
C ARG A 47 9.05 1.37 -5.47
N VAL A 48 8.27 0.49 -4.86
CA VAL A 48 7.63 -0.63 -5.54
C VAL A 48 6.29 -0.17 -6.11
N TRP A 49 6.24 -0.03 -7.42
CA TRP A 49 5.06 0.36 -8.19
C TRP A 49 4.22 -0.86 -8.54
N ARG A 50 2.90 -0.66 -8.55
CA ARG A 50 1.93 -1.62 -9.07
C ARG A 50 1.54 -1.26 -10.50
N ARG A 51 1.50 -2.27 -11.37
CA ARG A 51 1.00 -2.16 -12.74
C ARG A 51 -0.49 -2.46 -12.80
N GLU A 52 -1.30 -1.50 -13.22
CA GLU A 52 -2.77 -1.65 -13.28
C GLU A 52 -3.30 -2.10 -14.64
N GLY A 53 -2.59 -1.81 -15.73
CA GLY A 53 -3.03 -2.19 -17.08
C GLY A 53 -2.42 -1.34 -18.18
N ILE A 54 -2.93 -1.53 -19.40
CA ILE A 54 -2.62 -0.68 -20.57
C ILE A 54 -3.75 0.33 -20.71
N GLU A 55 -3.43 1.58 -21.06
CA GLU A 55 -4.45 2.56 -21.42
C GLU A 55 -4.97 2.24 -22.84
N PRO A 56 -6.25 1.85 -23.01
CA PRO A 56 -6.75 1.38 -24.30
C PRO A 56 -6.98 2.49 -25.34
N ALA A 57 -6.68 3.75 -25.00
CA ALA A 57 -7.09 4.93 -25.76
C ALA A 57 -5.95 5.66 -26.49
N THR A 58 -4.69 5.23 -26.31
CA THR A 58 -3.54 5.87 -26.94
C THR A 58 -2.90 4.95 -28.00
N PRO A 59 -2.43 5.51 -29.13
CA PRO A 59 -1.71 4.74 -30.15
C PRO A 59 -0.32 4.26 -29.69
N GLU A 60 0.14 4.73 -28.54
CA GLU A 60 1.39 4.36 -27.91
C GLU A 60 1.11 3.41 -26.74
N ASP A 61 1.84 2.29 -26.65
CA ASP A 61 1.67 1.22 -25.64
C ASP A 61 2.10 1.65 -24.22
N TYR A 62 1.45 2.67 -23.67
CA TYR A 62 1.65 3.12 -22.30
C TYR A 62 0.94 2.20 -21.31
N VAL A 63 1.63 1.94 -20.22
CA VAL A 63 1.17 1.16 -19.09
C VAL A 63 1.00 2.08 -17.89
N VAL A 64 -0.11 1.90 -17.18
CA VAL A 64 -0.41 2.67 -15.97
C VAL A 64 0.28 2.03 -14.77
N MET A 65 1.09 2.84 -14.08
CA MET A 65 1.80 2.51 -12.85
C MET A 65 1.23 3.34 -11.71
N ARG A 66 0.95 2.70 -10.57
CA ARG A 66 0.45 3.34 -9.35
C ARG A 66 1.40 3.11 -8.17
N TYR A 67 1.58 4.15 -7.38
CA TYR A 67 2.22 4.13 -6.07
C TYR A 67 1.41 4.99 -5.10
N GLY A 68 0.58 4.36 -4.27
CA GLY A 68 -0.41 5.07 -3.46
C GLY A 68 -1.33 5.93 -4.33
N SER A 69 -1.35 7.24 -4.08
CA SER A 69 -2.11 8.21 -4.88
C SER A 69 -1.40 8.68 -6.15
N VAL A 70 -0.11 8.39 -6.30
CA VAL A 70 0.68 8.80 -7.48
C VAL A 70 0.43 7.82 -8.61
N GLN A 71 0.15 8.35 -9.80
CA GLN A 71 -0.04 7.59 -11.02
C GLN A 71 0.84 8.17 -12.13
N ILE A 72 1.52 7.30 -12.87
CA ILE A 72 2.31 7.67 -14.06
C ILE A 72 2.06 6.65 -15.18
N ARG A 73 2.20 7.10 -16.43
CA ARG A 73 2.13 6.26 -17.62
C ARG A 73 3.52 6.10 -18.24
N VAL A 74 3.93 4.86 -18.45
CA VAL A 74 5.28 4.52 -18.93
C VAL A 74 5.26 3.41 -19.98
N ARG A 75 6.30 3.33 -20.81
CA ARG A 75 6.50 2.22 -21.73
C ARG A 75 7.02 0.97 -20.99
N ARG A 76 6.75 -0.22 -21.55
CA ARG A 76 6.93 -1.54 -20.89
C ARG A 76 8.38 -1.98 -20.59
N THR A 77 9.40 -1.21 -20.95
CA THR A 77 10.78 -1.74 -21.11
C THR A 77 11.75 -1.40 -19.98
N LEU A 78 11.36 -0.66 -18.94
CA LEU A 78 12.34 0.03 -18.07
C LEU A 78 12.25 -0.23 -16.56
N TRP A 79 11.33 -1.08 -16.13
CA TRP A 79 11.19 -1.45 -14.73
C TRP A 79 11.74 -2.85 -14.44
N ARG A 80 12.20 -3.07 -13.21
CA ARG A 80 12.54 -4.41 -12.72
C ARG A 80 11.33 -5.01 -12.04
N GLU A 81 10.81 -6.10 -12.61
CA GLU A 81 9.68 -6.83 -12.05
C GLU A 81 10.07 -7.53 -10.74
N LEU A 82 9.16 -7.46 -9.77
CA LEU A 82 9.25 -8.04 -8.44
C LEU A 82 8.00 -8.86 -8.15
N ARG A 83 8.14 -9.88 -7.33
CA ARG A 83 6.98 -10.61 -6.79
C ARG A 83 6.30 -9.73 -5.73
N SER A 84 4.99 -9.56 -5.85
CA SER A 84 4.20 -8.90 -4.80
C SER A 84 4.16 -9.77 -3.54
N GLU A 85 4.23 -9.13 -2.38
CA GLU A 85 3.99 -9.77 -1.08
C GLU A 85 2.59 -9.41 -0.52
N GLY A 86 1.77 -8.69 -1.29
CA GLY A 86 0.34 -8.48 -1.02
C GLY A 86 -0.02 -7.25 -0.18
N PHE A 87 0.90 -6.31 0.01
CA PHE A 87 0.66 -5.02 0.66
C PHE A 87 1.02 -3.85 -0.25
N GLU A 88 0.19 -2.82 -0.24
CA GLU A 88 0.28 -1.59 -1.03
C GLU A 88 0.24 -0.35 -0.14
N VAL A 89 0.72 0.78 -0.68
CA VAL A 89 0.65 2.07 0.02
C VAL A 89 -0.81 2.44 0.30
N GLY A 90 -1.09 2.79 1.55
CA GLY A 90 -2.42 3.13 2.06
C GLY A 90 -3.10 2.00 2.82
N ASP A 91 -2.65 0.75 2.66
CA ASP A 91 -3.24 -0.41 3.32
C ASP A 91 -3.17 -0.27 4.85
N MET A 92 -4.29 -0.58 5.51
CA MET A 92 -4.36 -0.64 6.97
C MET A 92 -3.81 -1.99 7.43
N VAL A 93 -2.80 -1.96 8.29
CA VAL A 93 -2.11 -3.15 8.78
C VAL A 93 -1.95 -3.15 10.29
N GLU A 94 -1.92 -4.35 10.85
CA GLU A 94 -1.50 -4.63 12.21
C GLU A 94 -0.08 -5.21 12.17
N VAL A 95 0.82 -4.65 12.97
CA VAL A 95 2.14 -5.20 13.23
C VAL A 95 2.02 -6.32 14.25
N ARG A 96 2.46 -7.52 13.87
CA ARG A 96 2.45 -8.70 14.73
C ARG A 96 3.64 -8.68 15.68
N PRO A 97 3.43 -9.10 16.94
CA PRO A 97 4.54 -9.34 17.84
C PRO A 97 5.41 -10.48 17.30
N ARG A 98 6.71 -10.24 17.19
CA ARG A 98 7.73 -11.24 16.85
C ARG A 98 8.65 -11.40 18.04
N GLY A 99 8.29 -12.29 18.96
CA GLY A 99 9.05 -12.47 20.21
C GLY A 99 9.11 -11.17 21.02
N MET A 100 10.31 -10.61 21.21
CA MET A 100 10.54 -9.33 21.91
C MET A 100 10.86 -8.16 20.96
N THR A 101 10.72 -8.32 19.64
CA THR A 101 11.23 -7.34 18.67
C THR A 101 10.19 -6.32 18.22
N ASN A 102 8.91 -6.73 18.15
CA ASN A 102 7.83 -5.86 17.68
C ASN A 102 6.79 -5.70 18.79
N GLU A 103 6.49 -4.45 19.14
CA GLU A 103 5.29 -4.12 19.91
C GLU A 103 4.07 -4.18 18.98
N PRO A 104 2.93 -4.77 19.40
CA PRO A 104 1.73 -4.77 18.57
C PRO A 104 1.15 -3.35 18.41
N HIS A 105 0.94 -2.92 17.18
CA HIS A 105 0.27 -1.65 16.87
C HIS A 105 -0.33 -1.67 15.46
N THR A 106 -1.23 -0.73 15.19
CA THR A 106 -1.88 -0.57 13.88
C THR A 106 -1.41 0.70 13.17
N GLY A 107 -1.44 0.69 11.84
CA GLY A 107 -1.10 1.85 11.03
C GLY A 107 -1.37 1.64 9.56
N HIS A 108 -1.07 2.67 8.77
CA HIS A 108 -1.15 2.62 7.31
C HIS A 108 0.23 2.40 6.70
N VAL A 109 0.30 1.61 5.64
CA VAL A 109 1.50 1.50 4.81
C VAL A 109 1.77 2.86 4.14
N ARG A 110 2.88 3.49 4.51
CA ARG A 110 3.35 4.78 3.98
C ARG A 110 4.15 4.59 2.69
N ASP A 111 5.11 3.68 2.74
CA ASP A 111 6.00 3.39 1.65
C ASP A 111 6.23 1.89 1.53
N VAL A 112 6.39 1.45 0.28
CA VAL A 112 6.79 0.09 -0.08
C VAL A 112 8.07 0.21 -0.90
N LEU A 113 9.20 -0.15 -0.29
CA LEU A 113 10.52 0.01 -0.90
C LEU A 113 11.18 -1.34 -1.14
N TRP A 114 11.90 -1.46 -2.24
CA TRP A 114 12.78 -2.60 -2.52
C TRP A 114 14.17 -2.34 -1.93
N ASN A 115 14.60 -3.22 -1.03
CA ASN A 115 15.95 -3.22 -0.50
C ASN A 115 16.82 -4.12 -1.39
N GLU A 116 17.64 -3.51 -2.26
CA GLU A 116 18.48 -4.25 -3.21
C GLU A 116 19.54 -5.10 -2.53
N HIS A 117 20.08 -4.66 -1.39
CA HIS A 117 21.14 -5.36 -0.67
C HIS A 117 20.63 -6.66 -0.03
N GLU A 118 19.44 -6.62 0.56
CA GLU A 118 18.83 -7.77 1.23
C GLU A 118 17.87 -8.57 0.35
N GLY A 119 17.55 -8.06 -0.84
CA GLY A 119 16.70 -8.73 -1.81
C GLY A 119 15.26 -8.94 -1.32
N ARG A 120 14.70 -7.96 -0.61
CA ARG A 120 13.35 -8.03 -0.04
C ARG A 120 12.60 -6.69 -0.11
N ILE A 121 11.28 -6.76 0.06
CA ILE A 121 10.43 -5.57 0.21
C ILE A 121 10.41 -5.15 1.69
N GLU A 122 10.49 -3.84 1.89
CA GLU A 122 10.41 -3.17 3.18
C GLU A 122 9.22 -2.21 3.21
N TYR A 123 8.48 -2.27 4.30
CA TYR A 123 7.26 -1.52 4.54
C TYR A 123 7.49 -0.49 5.63
N PHE A 124 7.26 0.78 5.31
CA PHE A 124 7.29 1.86 6.30
C PHE A 124 5.86 2.24 6.64
N LEU A 125 5.59 2.47 7.91
CA LEU A 125 4.23 2.70 8.40
C LEU A 125 4.05 4.14 8.93
N LEU A 126 2.81 4.64 8.84
CA LEU A 126 2.31 5.75 9.64
C LEU A 126 1.33 5.19 10.68
N GLY A 127 1.40 5.68 11.91
CA GLY A 127 0.35 5.46 12.91
C GLY A 127 -0.98 6.06 12.45
N VAL A 128 -2.06 5.71 13.13
CA VAL A 128 -3.42 6.19 12.82
C VAL A 128 -3.50 7.73 12.88
N GLU A 129 -2.77 8.35 13.79
CA GLU A 129 -2.64 9.81 13.93
C GLU A 129 -1.69 10.46 12.90
N GLY A 130 -1.13 9.68 11.97
CA GLY A 130 -0.20 10.15 10.95
C GLY A 130 1.27 10.22 11.37
N THR A 131 1.61 9.81 12.60
CA THR A 131 3.01 9.80 13.08
C THR A 131 3.81 8.68 12.39
N PRO A 132 4.96 8.96 11.77
CA PRO A 132 5.80 7.92 11.17
C PRO A 132 6.42 6.98 12.19
N PHE A 133 6.43 5.68 11.89
CA PHE A 133 7.29 4.72 12.59
C PHE A 133 8.70 4.76 12.00
N GLU A 134 9.72 4.67 12.86
CA GLU A 134 11.12 4.79 12.46
C GLU A 134 11.66 3.55 11.73
N HIS A 135 11.14 2.37 12.08
CA HIS A 135 11.63 1.10 11.59
C HIS A 135 10.84 0.61 10.38
N ALA A 136 11.52 -0.11 9.48
CA ALA A 136 10.90 -0.83 8.40
C ALA A 136 10.41 -2.21 8.87
N TYR A 137 9.32 -2.69 8.28
CA TYR A 137 8.73 -4.00 8.52
C TYR A 137 8.82 -4.87 7.27
N THR A 138 8.75 -6.19 7.44
CA THR A 138 8.61 -7.14 6.34
C THR A 138 7.18 -7.67 6.25
N ALA A 139 6.80 -8.30 5.13
CA ALA A 139 5.46 -8.89 5.00
C ALA A 139 5.11 -9.91 6.10
N GLN A 140 6.11 -10.54 6.72
CA GLN A 140 5.90 -11.50 7.81
C GLN A 140 5.48 -10.81 9.12
N ASP A 141 5.83 -9.54 9.28
CA ASP A 141 5.51 -8.75 10.46
C ASP A 141 4.13 -8.11 10.35
N LEU A 142 3.50 -8.16 9.18
CA LEU A 142 2.26 -7.45 8.89
C LEU A 142 1.07 -8.38 8.69
N ARG A 143 -0.12 -7.84 8.99
CA ARG A 143 -1.41 -8.44 8.65
C ARG A 143 -2.36 -7.34 8.21
N HIS A 144 -3.08 -7.57 7.11
CA HIS A 144 -4.23 -6.74 6.76
C HIS A 144 -5.24 -6.73 7.89
N THR A 145 -5.65 -5.53 8.31
CA THR A 145 -6.71 -5.34 9.28
C THR A 145 -7.71 -4.32 8.77
N GLU A 146 -8.96 -4.46 9.22
CA GLU A 146 -9.90 -3.36 9.14
C GLU A 146 -9.44 -2.26 10.11
N ALA A 147 -9.80 -1.01 9.81
CA ALA A 147 -9.54 0.10 10.73
C ALA A 147 -10.17 -0.23 12.10
N PRO A 148 -9.45 0.01 13.21
CA PRO A 148 -10.05 -0.16 14.52
C PRO A 148 -11.29 0.73 14.59
N ARG A 149 -12.46 0.13 14.83
CA ARG A 149 -13.65 0.90 15.18
C ARG A 149 -13.29 1.67 16.45
N PRO A 150 -13.47 3.00 16.51
CA PRO A 150 -13.27 3.73 17.75
C PRO A 150 -14.09 3.02 18.82
N GLN A 151 -13.42 2.54 19.87
CA GLN A 151 -14.14 2.01 21.02
C GLN A 151 -14.90 3.19 21.60
N GLU A 152 -16.24 3.18 21.46
CA GLU A 152 -17.08 3.97 22.35
C GLU A 152 -16.65 3.58 23.77
N GLU A 153 -16.03 4.53 24.48
CA GLU A 153 -15.84 4.40 25.92
C GLU A 153 -17.21 4.15 26.53
N PHE A 154 -17.52 2.90 26.84
CA PHE A 154 -18.61 2.58 27.73
C PHE A 154 -18.23 3.11 29.10
N ARG A 155 -18.51 4.39 29.33
CA ARG A 155 -18.55 4.97 30.66
C ARG A 155 -19.69 4.27 31.38
N ILE A 156 -19.34 3.24 32.14
CA ILE A 156 -20.21 2.67 33.15
C ILE A 156 -20.36 3.77 34.20
N GLU A 157 -21.43 4.56 34.09
CA GLU A 157 -21.83 5.41 35.21
C GLU A 157 -22.14 4.47 36.39
N PRO A 158 -21.54 4.69 37.57
CA PRO A 158 -21.95 3.93 38.74
C PRO A 158 -23.43 4.23 38.96
N SER A 159 -24.27 3.19 38.86
CA SER A 159 -25.67 3.29 39.27
C SER A 159 -25.69 3.67 40.74
N GLY A 160 -26.07 4.93 41.02
CA GLY A 160 -26.36 5.39 42.37
C GLY A 160 -27.61 4.67 42.85
N ASP A 161 -27.43 3.49 43.42
CA ASP A 161 -28.44 2.84 44.23
C ASP A 161 -28.21 3.31 45.66
N GLU A 162 -28.84 4.43 46.01
CA GLU A 162 -29.02 4.87 47.40
C GLU A 162 -29.94 3.86 48.10
N GLY A 163 -29.37 2.73 48.49
CA GLY A 163 -30.01 1.78 49.39
C GLY A 163 -30.02 2.34 50.80
N ASP A 164 -31.16 2.86 51.22
CA ASP A 164 -31.53 3.16 52.60
C ASP A 164 -31.13 1.98 53.52
N PHE A 165 -30.10 2.17 54.33
CA PHE A 165 -29.80 1.28 55.45
C PHE A 165 -30.59 1.79 56.67
N GLU A 166 -31.74 1.18 56.94
CA GLU A 166 -32.41 1.32 58.24
C GLU A 166 -31.48 0.77 59.34
N LEU A 167 -30.98 1.67 60.18
CA LEU A 167 -30.32 1.33 61.44
C LEU A 167 -31.32 0.59 62.34
N LEU A 168 -31.08 -0.70 62.58
CA LEU A 168 -31.55 -1.36 63.79
C LEU A 168 -30.44 -1.26 64.84
N ASP A 169 -30.65 -0.35 65.81
CA ASP A 169 -29.86 -0.22 67.03
C ASP A 169 -30.08 -1.43 67.98
N PRO A 170 -29.18 -1.67 68.95
CA PRO A 170 -28.77 -2.99 69.47
C PRO A 170 -29.71 -3.70 70.46
#